data_AF-X1NRR0-F1
#
_entry.id   AF-X1NRR0-F1
#
_cell.length_a   1.000
_cell.length_b   1.000
_cell.length_c   1.000
_cell.angle_alpha   90.00
_cell.angle_beta   90.00
_cell.angle_gamma   90.00
#
_symmetry.space_group_name_H-M   'P 1'
#
loop_
_entity.id
_entity.type
_entity.pdbx_description
1 polymer ?
#
loop_
_entity_poly.entity_id
_entity_poly.type
_entity_poly.pdbx_seq_one_letter_code
_entity_poly.pdbx_strand_id
1 'polypeptide(L)' 'MDGAATGELYNLDIIREIASAVLIPIQVGGGIRQLETVEPLLKAGIKRVILGTAAVEDPRLIEEACLYN' A
#
# COMPACT_ATOMS: atom_id res chain seq x y z
N MET A 1 -4.08 13.28 -0.23
CA MET A 1 -5.26 12.51 -0.69
C MET A 1 -5.20 12.27 -2.21
N ASP A 2 -4.05 12.53 -2.84
CA ASP A 2 -3.95 12.66 -4.29
C ASP A 2 -3.85 11.28 -4.98
N GLY A 3 -3.11 10.34 -4.38
CA GLY A 3 -2.96 8.99 -4.94
C GLY A 3 -4.24 8.17 -4.97
N ALA A 4 -5.19 8.37 -4.05
CA ALA A 4 -6.47 7.67 -4.09
C ALA A 4 -7.34 8.11 -5.27
N ALA A 5 -7.26 9.38 -5.66
CA ALA A 5 -8.00 9.93 -6.78
C ALA A 5 -7.35 9.59 -8.13
N THR A 6 -6.02 9.65 -8.23
CA THR A 6 -5.29 9.36 -9.47
C THR A 6 -5.03 7.87 -9.67
N GLY A 7 -4.92 7.11 -8.58
CA GLY A 7 -4.45 5.73 -8.54
C GLY A 7 -2.96 5.54 -8.73
N GLU A 8 -2.19 6.58 -8.46
CA GLU A 8 -0.74 6.51 -8.49
C GLU A 8 -0.19 6.68 -7.07
N LEU A 9 0.77 5.82 -6.70
CA LEU A 9 1.45 5.88 -5.43
C LEU A 9 2.58 6.93 -5.51
N TYR A 10 2.27 8.19 -5.20
CA TYR A 10 3.23 9.29 -5.41
C TYR A 10 4.32 9.48 -4.36
N ASN A 11 4.36 8.70 -3.28
CA ASN A 11 5.09 9.14 -2.07
C ASN A 11 5.86 8.03 -1.34
N LEU A 12 6.44 7.04 -2.04
CA LEU A 12 7.13 5.93 -1.37
C LEU A 12 8.26 6.39 -0.44
N ASP A 13 9.03 7.41 -0.83
CA ASP A 13 10.13 7.94 -0.01
C ASP A 13 9.62 8.60 1.28
N ILE A 14 8.57 9.43 1.18
CA ILE A 14 7.93 10.06 2.34
C ILE A 14 7.33 9.00 3.26
N ILE A 15 6.69 7.98 2.70
CA ILE A 15 6.12 6.85 3.45
C ILE A 15 7.22 6.13 4.23
N ARG A 16 8.39 5.93 3.61
CA ARG A 16 9.57 5.30 4.25
C ARG A 16 10.15 6.17 5.37
N GLU A 17 10.24 7.48 5.18
CA GLU A 17 10.68 8.40 6.24
C GLU A 17 9.75 8.35 7.45
N ILE A 18 8.43 8.39 7.22
CA ILE A 18 7.42 8.28 8.29
C ILE A 18 7.56 6.93 8.99
N ALA A 19 7.67 5.83 8.24
CA ALA A 19 7.83 4.48 8.79
C ALA A 19 9.07 4.36 9.68
N SER A 20 10.16 5.02 9.31
CA SER A 20 11.42 4.98 10.06
C SER A 20 11.42 5.90 11.29
N ALA A 21 10.54 6.90 11.33
CA ALA A 21 10.46 7.90 12.39
C ALA A 21 9.63 7.45 13.60
N VAL A 22 8.81 6.40 13.47
CA VAL A 22 7.88 5.96 14.52
C VAL A 22 8.06 4.48 14.85
N LEU A 23 7.92 4.14 16.14
CA LEU A 23 7.99 2.76 16.62
C LEU A 23 6.62 2.06 16.65
N ILE A 24 5.56 2.75 16.24
CA ILE A 24 4.21 2.21 16.21
C ILE A 24 3.91 1.61 14.83
N PRO A 25 3.14 0.52 14.75
CA PRO A 25 2.73 -0.04 13.46
C PRO A 25 1.90 0.96 12.66
N ILE A 26 2.29 1.16 11.40
CA ILE A 26 1.57 2.03 10.47
C ILE A 26 0.94 1.25 9.32
N GLN A 27 -0.11 1.84 8.75
CA GLN A 27 -0.84 1.30 7.61
C GLN A 27 -0.95 2.35 6.51
N VAL A 28 -0.90 1.91 5.25
CA VAL A 28 -1.01 2.78 4.08
C VAL A 28 -2.19 2.34 3.23
N GLY A 29 -2.96 3.31 2.74
CA GLY A 29 -4.06 3.10 1.81
C GLY A 29 -4.19 4.25 0.83
N GLY A 30 -4.90 3.99 -0.27
CA GLY A 30 -5.18 4.96 -1.32
C GLY A 30 -4.24 4.83 -2.51
N GLY A 31 -4.81 4.57 -3.69
CA GLY A 31 -4.10 4.60 -4.96
C GLY A 31 -3.35 3.32 -5.34
N ILE A 32 -3.62 2.22 -4.64
CA ILE A 32 -2.95 0.93 -4.87
C ILE A 32 -3.85 0.12 -5.78
N ARG A 33 -3.44 -0.01 -7.04
CA ARG A 33 -4.20 -0.71 -8.10
C ARG A 33 -3.51 -1.97 -8.62
N GLN A 34 -2.27 -2.23 -8.17
CA GLN A 34 -1.43 -3.28 -8.72
C GLN A 34 -0.54 -3.90 -7.61
N LEU A 35 -0.23 -5.19 -7.71
CA LEU A 35 0.52 -5.91 -6.67
C LEU A 35 1.95 -5.43 -6.51
N GLU A 36 2.53 -4.91 -7.59
CA GLU A 36 3.88 -4.37 -7.64
C GLU A 36 4.05 -3.17 -6.69
N THR A 37 2.94 -2.51 -6.31
CA THR A 37 2.96 -1.45 -5.29
C THR A 37 2.89 -1.97 -3.84
N VAL A 38 2.45 -3.20 -3.60
CA VAL A 38 2.30 -3.77 -2.26
C VAL A 38 3.66 -4.11 -1.64
N GLU A 39 4.50 -4.82 -2.39
CA GLU A 39 5.81 -5.30 -1.89
C GLU A 39 6.75 -4.16 -1.45
N PRO A 40 6.94 -3.06 -2.21
CA PRO A 40 7.78 -1.94 -1.79
C PRO A 40 7.26 -1.25 -0.52
N LEU A 41 5.94 -1.18 -0.33
CA LEU A 41 5.34 -0.60 0.88
C LEU A 41 5.64 -1.47 2.11
N LEU A 42 5.45 -2.79 2.02
CA LEU A 42 5.78 -3.70 3.11
C LEU A 42 7.28 -3.63 3.45
N LYS A 43 8.15 -3.62 2.43
CA LYS A 43 9.60 -3.45 2.60
C LYS A 43 10.01 -2.10 3.19
N ALA A 44 9.19 -1.06 3.02
CA ALA A 44 9.42 0.26 3.61
C ALA A 44 9.09 0.31 5.12
N GLY A 45 8.63 -0.79 5.72
CA GLY A 45 8.27 -0.85 7.15
C GLY A 45 6.78 -0.66 7.41
N ILE A 46 5.95 -0.63 6.37
CA ILE A 46 4.50 -0.56 6.51
C ILE A 46 3.96 -1.91 6.97
N LYS A 47 3.19 -1.91 8.05
CA LYS A 47 2.66 -3.16 8.63
C LYS A 47 1.46 -3.69 7.86
N ARG A 48 0.65 -2.80 7.27
CA ARG A 48 -0.59 -3.16 6.54
C ARG A 48 -0.82 -2.26 5.35
N VAL A 49 -1.27 -2.87 4.25
CA VAL A 49 -1.73 -2.18 3.05
C VAL A 49 -3.25 -2.28 2.96
N ILE A 50 -3.93 -1.18 2.65
CA ILE A 50 -5.38 -1.12 2.51
C ILE A 50 -5.75 -1.03 1.03
N LEU A 51 -6.47 -2.03 0.55
CA LEU A 51 -7.04 -2.11 -0.79
C LEU A 51 -8.54 -1.77 -0.70
N GLY A 52 -8.93 -0.64 -1.30
CA GLY A 52 -10.31 -0.16 -1.31
C GLY A 52 -11.01 -0.53 -2.62
N THR A 53 -11.21 0.44 -3.50
CA THR A 53 -11.87 0.26 -4.81
C THR A 53 -11.31 -0.92 -5.62
N ALA A 54 -9.98 -1.07 -5.67
CA ALA A 54 -9.34 -2.17 -6.38
C ALA A 54 -9.72 -3.56 -5.85
N ALA A 55 -10.04 -3.70 -4.56
CA ALA A 55 -10.48 -4.96 -3.97
C ALA A 55 -11.89 -5.37 -4.44
N VAL A 56 -12.74 -4.40 -4.74
CA VAL A 56 -14.11 -4.64 -5.24
C VAL A 56 -14.10 -4.87 -6.75
N GLU A 57 -13.25 -4.15 -7.47
CA GLU A 57 -13.12 -4.27 -8.94
C GLU A 57 -12.38 -5.54 -9.38
N ASP A 58 -11.35 -5.95 -8.63
CA ASP A 58 -10.63 -7.21 -8.86
C ASP A 58 -10.37 -7.96 -7.54
N PRO A 59 -11.28 -8.84 -7.11
CA PRO A 59 -11.09 -9.67 -5.93
C PRO A 59 -9.84 -10.56 -5.97
N ARG A 60 -9.33 -10.92 -7.17
CA ARG A 60 -8.11 -11.74 -7.29
C ARG A 60 -6.88 -11.01 -6.78
N LEU A 61 -6.87 -9.67 -6.88
CA LEU A 61 -5.82 -8.83 -6.31
C LEU A 61 -5.67 -9.08 -4.80
N ILE A 62 -6.78 -9.33 -4.09
CA ILE A 62 -6.76 -9.66 -2.66
C ILE A 62 -6.10 -11.02 -2.42
N GLU A 63 -6.50 -12.03 -3.19
CA GLU A 63 -5.94 -13.38 -3.07
C GLU A 63 -4.43 -13.36 -3.30
N GLU A 64 -3.99 -12.71 -4.38
CA GLU A 64 -2.59 -12.57 -4.73
C GLU A 64 -1.82 -11.76 -3.68
N ALA A 65 -2.41 -10.67 -3.14
CA ALA A 65 -1.77 -9.85 -2.12
C ALA A 65 -1.61 -10.60 -0.79
N CYS A 66 -2.50 -11.53 -0.47
CA CYS A 66 -2.40 -12.38 0.72
C CYS A 66 -1.33 -13.47 0.60
N LEU A 67 -0.82 -13.76 -0.60
CA LEU A 67 0.26 -14.72 -0.82
C LEU A 67 1.65 -14.08 -0.68
N TYR A 68 1.74 -12.75 -0.64
CA TYR A 68 3.00 -12.04 -0.34
C TYR A 68 3.35 -12.22 1.16
N ASN A 69 4.54 -12.76 1.42
CA ASN A 69 5.07 -13.04 2.76
C ASN A 69 6.42 -12.35 2.96
#